data_AF-D5U1L7-F1
#
_entry.id   AF-D5U1L7-F1
#
_cell.length_a   1.000
_cell.length_b   1.000
_cell.length_c   1.000
_cell.angle_alpha   90.00
_cell.angle_beta   90.00
_cell.angle_gamma   90.00
#
_symmetry.space_group_name_H-M   'P 1'
#
loop_
_entity.id
_entity.type
_entity.pdbx_description
1 polymer ?
#
loop_
_entity_poly.entity_id
_entity_poly.type
_entity_poly.pdbx_seq_one_letter_code
_entity_poly.pdbx_strand_id
1 'polypeptide(L)'
;MIAKSNLFLIIYVSLTTAFNSTLLFLGEDRVDAYVALNILSFYISYALLRPFPRLNLALKLLHATLLGLFTLIVAFRVLEVIGA
;
A
#
# COMPACT_ATOMS: atom_id res chain seq x y z
N MET A 1 22.70 -15.12 -5.41
CA MET A 1 21.68 -14.65 -6.37
C MET A 1 20.38 -14.45 -5.60
N ILE A 2 19.96 -13.20 -5.34
CA ILE A 2 18.75 -12.92 -4.54
C ILE A 2 17.53 -13.27 -5.41
N ALA A 3 16.62 -14.10 -4.90
CA ALA A 3 15.38 -14.43 -5.60
C ALA A 3 14.52 -13.16 -5.75
N LYS A 4 13.81 -13.00 -6.88
CA LYS A 4 12.95 -11.83 -7.13
C LYS A 4 11.94 -11.57 -6.00
N SER A 5 11.46 -12.63 -5.35
CA SER A 5 10.58 -12.55 -4.18
C SER A 5 11.24 -11.89 -2.96
N ASN A 6 12.52 -12.17 -2.71
CA ASN A 6 13.26 -11.56 -1.60
C ASN A 6 13.48 -10.07 -1.87
N LEU A 7 13.79 -9.71 -3.12
CA LEU A 7 13.92 -8.31 -3.50
C LEU A 7 12.58 -7.56 -3.35
N PHE A 8 11.46 -8.19 -3.71
CA PHE A 8 10.12 -7.63 -3.48
C PHE A 8 9.88 -7.36 -1.99
N LEU A 9 10.20 -8.31 -1.12
CA LEU A 9 10.05 -8.13 0.32
C LEU A 9 10.93 -7.00 0.86
N ILE A 10 12.17 -6.90 0.40
CA ILE A 10 13.09 -5.82 0.83
C ILE A 10 12.54 -4.46 0.43
N ILE A 11 12.08 -4.29 -0.82
CA ILE A 11 11.51 -3.02 -1.28
C ILE A 11 10.23 -2.69 -0.50
N TYR A 12 9.35 -3.67 -0.32
CA TYR A 12 8.10 -3.49 0.41
C TYR A 12 8.34 -3.07 1.86
N VAL A 13 9.20 -3.79 2.59
CA VAL A 13 9.54 -3.47 3.99
C VAL A 13 10.23 -2.11 4.08
N SER A 14 11.13 -1.78 3.15
CA SER A 14 11.82 -0.49 3.16
C SER A 14 10.83 0.68 2.96
N LEU A 15 9.90 0.54 2.02
CA LEU A 15 8.87 1.55 1.75
C LEU A 15 7.90 1.70 2.92
N THR A 16 7.41 0.60 3.47
CA THR A 16 6.50 0.66 4.63
C THR A 16 7.22 1.28 5.83
N THR A 17 8.44 0.86 6.15
CA THR A 17 9.21 1.48 7.24
C THR A 17 9.42 2.98 7.01
N ALA A 18 9.80 3.40 5.81
CA ALA A 18 10.00 4.81 5.50
C ALA A 18 8.71 5.63 5.65
N PHE A 19 7.59 5.17 5.11
CA PHE A 19 6.31 5.87 5.19
C PHE A 19 5.74 5.88 6.62
N ASN A 20 5.71 4.76 7.31
CA ASN A 20 5.20 4.70 8.69
C ASN A 20 6.06 5.55 9.63
N SER A 21 7.39 5.56 9.47
CA SER A 21 8.27 6.43 10.26
C SER A 21 8.00 7.91 9.96
N THR A 22 7.80 8.27 8.68
CA THR A 22 7.48 9.65 8.30
C THR A 22 6.17 10.11 8.92
N LEU A 23 5.11 9.28 8.87
CA LEU A 23 3.84 9.59 9.52
C LEU A 23 4.00 9.76 11.04
N LEU A 24 4.78 8.89 11.68
CA LEU A 24 5.06 8.98 13.10
C LEU A 24 5.80 10.30 13.44
N PHE A 25 6.79 10.69 12.64
CA PHE A 25 7.53 11.95 12.82
C PHE A 25 6.66 13.18 12.59
N LEU A 26 5.65 13.09 11.72
CA LEU A 26 4.67 14.16 11.51
C LEU A 26 3.59 14.21 12.61
N GLY A 27 3.61 13.26 13.57
CA GLY A 27 2.61 13.17 14.62
C GLY A 27 1.22 12.77 14.09
N GLU A 28 1.17 12.08 12.95
CA GLU A 28 -0.09 11.63 12.37
C GLU A 28 -0.67 10.48 13.20
N ASP A 29 -1.91 10.63 13.64
CA ASP A 29 -2.64 9.63 14.46
C ASP A 29 -3.73 8.91 13.65
N ARG A 30 -4.06 9.41 12.46
CA ARG A 30 -5.15 8.89 11.63
C ARG A 30 -4.77 7.55 11.00
N VAL A 31 -5.35 6.47 11.52
CA VAL A 31 -5.10 5.07 11.10
C VAL A 31 -5.27 4.86 9.59
N ASP A 32 -6.25 5.50 8.98
CA ASP A 32 -6.54 5.37 7.55
C ASP A 32 -5.43 5.94 6.65
N ALA A 33 -4.68 6.97 7.11
CA ALA A 33 -3.49 7.44 6.41
C ALA A 33 -2.39 6.36 6.39
N TYR A 34 -2.18 5.67 7.52
CA TYR A 34 -1.27 4.54 7.61
C TYR A 34 -1.70 3.41 6.68
N VAL A 35 -2.98 3.03 6.70
CA VAL A 35 -3.50 1.97 5.83
C VAL A 35 -3.31 2.33 4.36
N ALA A 36 -3.65 3.56 3.95
CA ALA A 36 -3.49 4.03 2.58
C ALA A 36 -2.03 3.97 2.10
N LEU A 37 -1.07 4.42 2.90
CA LEU A 37 0.36 4.37 2.55
C LEU A 37 0.91 2.94 2.50
N ASN A 38 0.44 2.04 3.35
CA ASN A 38 0.84 0.63 3.29
C ASN A 38 0.28 -0.06 2.02
N ILE A 39 -0.96 0.23 1.63
CA ILE A 39 -1.53 -0.25 0.35
C ILE A 39 -0.72 0.31 -0.83
N LEU A 40 -0.40 1.61 -0.80
CA LEU A 40 0.43 2.24 -1.84
C LEU A 40 1.82 1.60 -1.92
N SER A 41 2.46 1.33 -0.79
CA SER A 41 3.76 0.65 -0.72
C SER A 41 3.72 -0.72 -1.38
N PHE A 42 2.65 -1.48 -1.16
CA PHE A 42 2.42 -2.76 -1.84
C PHE A 42 2.36 -2.58 -3.36
N TYR A 43 1.57 -1.63 -3.86
CA TYR A 43 1.44 -1.40 -5.30
C TYR A 43 2.72 -0.87 -5.95
N ILE A 44 3.47 0.02 -5.28
CA ILE A 44 4.79 0.48 -5.75
C ILE A 44 5.73 -0.73 -5.87
N SER A 45 5.81 -1.53 -4.81
CA SER A 45 6.67 -2.73 -4.80
C SER A 45 6.28 -3.72 -5.90
N TYR A 46 4.99 -3.92 -6.11
CA TYR A 46 4.44 -4.82 -7.12
C TYR A 46 4.63 -4.31 -8.57
N ALA A 47 4.64 -3.00 -8.75
CA ALA A 47 4.92 -2.36 -10.04
C ALA A 47 6.42 -2.44 -10.39
N LEU A 48 7.30 -2.19 -9.41
CA LEU A 48 8.76 -2.28 -9.58
C LEU A 48 9.22 -3.71 -9.79
N LEU A 49 8.66 -4.63 -9.01
CA LEU A 49 8.99 -6.03 -9.05
C LEU A 49 7.68 -6.78 -9.20
N ARG A 50 7.56 -7.53 -10.29
CA ARG A 50 6.45 -8.44 -10.52
C ARG A 50 6.86 -9.84 -10.06
N PRO A 51 6.78 -10.18 -8.75
CA PRO A 51 7.25 -11.47 -8.24
C PRO A 51 6.41 -12.64 -8.76
N PHE A 52 5.15 -12.39 -9.12
CA PHE A 52 4.23 -13.43 -9.59
C PHE A 52 3.93 -13.24 -11.09
N PRO A 53 4.45 -14.11 -11.98
CA PRO A 53 4.21 -14.00 -13.41
C PRO A 53 2.78 -14.43 -13.81
N ARG A 54 2.10 -15.26 -13.00
CA ARG A 54 0.73 -15.70 -13.24
C ARG A 54 -0.22 -15.15 -12.19
N LEU A 55 -1.34 -14.60 -12.66
CA LEU A 55 -2.36 -14.00 -11.82
C LEU A 55 -3.32 -15.10 -11.35
N ASN A 56 -3.13 -15.58 -10.12
CA ASN A 56 -4.03 -16.57 -9.52
C ASN A 56 -5.28 -15.89 -8.94
N LEU A 57 -6.37 -16.64 -8.72
CA LEU A 57 -7.62 -16.12 -8.17
C LEU A 57 -7.42 -15.37 -6.84
N ALA A 58 -6.60 -15.92 -5.94
CA ALA A 58 -6.26 -15.28 -4.67
C ALA A 58 -5.58 -13.91 -4.85
N LEU A 59 -4.68 -13.78 -5.84
CA LEU A 59 -4.00 -12.52 -6.13
C LEU A 59 -4.97 -11.49 -6.73
N LYS A 60 -5.89 -11.93 -7.59
CA LYS A 60 -6.98 -11.08 -8.11
C LYS A 60 -7.86 -10.54 -6.97
N LEU A 61 -8.27 -11.41 -6.06
CA LEU A 61 -9.07 -11.03 -4.90
C LEU A 61 -8.32 -10.06 -3.99
N LEU A 62 -7.03 -10.32 -3.72
CA LEU A 62 -6.19 -9.41 -2.94
C LEU A 62 -6.15 -8.01 -3.56
N HIS A 63 -5.88 -7.90 -4.87
CA HIS A 63 -5.87 -6.60 -5.54
C HIS A 63 -7.25 -5.93 -5.52
N ALA A 64 -8.34 -6.67 -5.69
CA ALA A 64 -9.69 -6.11 -5.64
C ALA A 64 -10.00 -5.55 -4.24
N THR A 65 -9.66 -6.29 -3.18
CA THR A 65 -9.85 -5.85 -1.80
C THR A 65 -9.00 -4.64 -1.46
N LEU A 66 -7.70 -4.67 -1.79
CA LEU A 66 -6.80 -3.55 -1.50
C LEU A 66 -7.20 -2.28 -2.25
N LEU A 67 -7.53 -2.39 -3.54
CA LEU A 67 -7.98 -1.25 -4.32
C LEU A 67 -9.32 -0.71 -3.82
N GLY A 68 -10.25 -1.60 -3.46
CA GLY A 68 -11.54 -1.22 -2.88
C GLY A 68 -11.37 -0.43 -1.57
N LEU A 69 -10.57 -0.96 -0.64
CA LEU A 69 -10.25 -0.28 0.63
C LEU A 69 -9.57 1.07 0.40
N PHE A 70 -8.58 1.13 -0.47
CA PHE A 70 -7.89 2.37 -0.81
C PHE A 70 -8.85 3.42 -1.37
N THR A 71 -9.72 3.01 -2.31
CA THR A 71 -10.70 3.89 -2.94
C THR A 71 -11.70 4.43 -1.91
N LEU A 72 -12.17 3.58 -0.99
CA LEU A 72 -13.06 3.99 0.09
C LEU A 72 -12.41 5.01 1.02
N ILE A 73 -11.18 4.75 1.47
CA ILE A 73 -10.43 5.69 2.32
C ILE A 73 -10.29 7.05 1.63
N VAL A 74 -9.86 7.06 0.37
CA VAL A 74 -9.70 8.31 -0.40
C VAL A 74 -11.05 9.01 -0.59
N ALA A 75 -12.12 8.28 -0.91
CA ALA A 75 -13.44 8.86 -1.09
C ALA A 75 -13.95 9.54 0.19
N PHE A 76 -13.81 8.90 1.36
CA PHE A 76 -14.18 9.50 2.63
C PHE A 76 -13.38 10.77 2.91
N ARG A 77 -12.08 10.77 2.63
CA ARG A 77 -11.24 11.96 2.82
C ARG A 77 -11.59 13.10 1.88
N VAL A 78 -11.91 12.79 0.62
CA VAL A 78 -12.36 13.80 -0.34
C VAL A 78 -13.70 14.41 0.11
N LEU A 79 -14.64 13.59 0.59
CA LEU A 79 -15.92 14.07 1.10
C LEU A 79 -15.76 14.95 2.34
N GLU A 80 -14.86 14.60 3.26
CA GLU A 80 -14.54 15.40 4.44
C GLU A 80 -13.94 16.76 4.05
N VAL A 81 -13.04 16.79 3.06
CA VAL A 81 -12.38 18.03 2.62
C VAL A 81 -13.33 18.94 1.84
N ILE A 82 -14.24 18.39 1.04
CA ILE A 82 -15.16 19.16 0.19
C ILE A 82 -16.47 19.50 0.92
N GLY A 83 -16.91 18.64 1.84
CA GLY A 83 -18.15 18.79 2.61
C GLY A 83 -18.00 19.57 3.91
N ALA A 84 -16.80 20.11 4.18
CA ALA A 84 -16.52 21.09 5.22
C ALA A 84 -16.70 22.52 4.68
#